data_AF-A0A2D5AW91-F1
#
_entry.id   AF-A0A2D5AW91-F1
#
_cell.length_a   1.000
_cell.length_b   1.000
_cell.length_c   1.000
_cell.angle_alpha   90.00
_cell.angle_beta   90.00
_cell.angle_gamma   90.00
#
_symmetry.space_group_name_H-M   'P 1'
#
loop_
_entity.id
_entity.type
_entity.pdbx_description
1 polymer ?
#
loop_
_entity_poly.entity_id
_entity_poly.type
_entity_poly.pdbx_seq_one_letter_code
_entity_poly.pdbx_strand_id
1 'polypeptide(L)'
;MVRLLFSVSVAFALASVPGAQEESYRLKEISVNRDEFRLAAGVVGQLGRKAYAAEIDDRTLYFLDLDRDKQLSAAADGLAIEGQPFVVALPEKLLLSRGQYSFRFKGVRELVLTREELGHDEEIFPMAIAITEVRIRAGLTPFVVDQVASGHARQHLDYLKRNSIVSGRLTMEAHGEDPRRPGYSQGGAYAGRYGILAAGRSLSEDVMSWFTSAYHGAKLLDARVRRIGLARRHHLSLICPVPGAEERAVENFQVHPPDGARAVPANFSSGGEVPSPIPGSSLGAGKGFPLFVLLPTRCQMARVTTFELRASSGTSIRGHLSSPAQPANPLFPRNVGCAFFIPSTRLEDGETYTATFQMDGMTEPLVWSFQTWDWELKAR
;
A
#
# COMPACT_ATOMS: atom_id res chain seq x y z
N MET A 1 -16.90 -41.50 -7.31
CA MET A 1 -17.06 -40.55 -8.43
C MET A 1 -15.97 -39.50 -8.29
N VAL A 2 -14.83 -39.67 -8.96
CA VAL A 2 -13.62 -38.84 -8.80
C VAL A 2 -13.69 -37.70 -9.81
N ARG A 3 -13.82 -36.44 -9.36
CA ARG A 3 -13.72 -35.25 -10.22
C ARG A 3 -12.25 -34.87 -10.34
N LEU A 4 -11.62 -35.23 -11.46
CA LEU A 4 -10.36 -34.61 -11.89
C LEU A 4 -10.64 -33.18 -12.34
N LEU A 5 -10.16 -32.20 -11.58
CA LEU A 5 -10.08 -30.80 -12.00
C LEU A 5 -8.78 -30.62 -12.79
N PHE A 6 -8.89 -30.60 -14.12
CA PHE A 6 -7.79 -30.16 -14.98
C PHE A 6 -7.72 -28.63 -14.92
N SER A 7 -6.65 -28.10 -14.30
CA SER A 7 -6.27 -26.70 -14.44
C SER A 7 -5.64 -26.51 -15.82
N VAL A 8 -6.38 -25.92 -16.76
CA VAL A 8 -5.85 -25.52 -18.07
C VAL A 8 -5.26 -24.12 -17.92
N SER A 9 -3.94 -24.03 -17.73
CA SER A 9 -3.22 -22.76 -17.86
C SER A 9 -3.17 -22.39 -19.35
N VAL A 10 -4.10 -21.54 -19.79
CA VAL A 10 -4.05 -20.95 -21.14
C VAL A 10 -2.94 -19.91 -21.15
N ALA A 11 -1.75 -20.29 -21.63
CA ALA A 11 -0.70 -19.35 -21.96
C ALA A 11 -1.15 -18.53 -23.18
N PHE A 12 -1.69 -17.33 -22.94
CA PHE A 12 -1.89 -16.35 -24.00
C PHE A 12 -0.51 -15.89 -24.48
N ALA A 13 -0.13 -16.29 -25.69
CA ALA A 13 0.97 -15.65 -26.41
C ALA A 13 0.54 -14.21 -26.71
N LEU A 14 1.01 -13.26 -25.90
CA LEU A 14 0.83 -11.83 -26.16
C LEU A 14 1.53 -11.52 -27.48
N ALA A 15 0.77 -11.19 -28.52
CA ALA A 15 1.32 -10.65 -29.75
C ALA A 15 2.11 -9.39 -29.39
N SER A 16 3.36 -9.29 -29.86
CA SER A 16 4.21 -8.12 -29.62
C SER A 16 3.50 -6.88 -30.17
N VAL A 17 3.23 -5.90 -29.31
CA VAL A 17 2.73 -4.59 -29.74
C VAL A 17 3.83 -3.96 -30.62
N PRO A 18 3.56 -3.64 -31.89
CA PRO A 18 4.55 -3.03 -32.77
C PRO A 18 5.07 -1.73 -32.14
N GLY A 19 6.38 -1.67 -31.87
CA GLY A 19 7.03 -0.49 -31.27
C GLY A 19 7.25 -0.54 -29.76
N ALA A 20 6.96 -1.66 -29.08
CA ALA A 20 7.33 -1.81 -27.66
C ALA A 20 8.84 -1.66 -27.47
N GLN A 21 9.25 -0.60 -26.76
CA GLN A 21 10.64 -0.31 -26.47
C GLN A 21 11.12 -1.24 -25.35
N GLU A 22 12.06 -2.14 -25.68
CA GLU A 22 12.80 -2.90 -24.67
C GLU A 22 13.95 -2.04 -24.12
N GLU A 23 14.10 -2.04 -22.81
CA GLU A 23 15.21 -1.42 -22.10
C GLU A 23 15.95 -2.52 -21.32
N SER A 24 17.27 -2.58 -21.43
CA SER A 24 18.09 -3.61 -20.78
C SER A 24 19.04 -2.99 -19.78
N TYR A 25 19.03 -3.52 -18.56
CA TYR A 25 19.82 -3.06 -17.43
C TYR A 25 20.75 -4.17 -16.97
N ARG A 26 22.05 -3.87 -16.94
CA ARG A 26 23.03 -4.79 -16.37
C ARG A 26 22.89 -4.80 -14.86
N LEU A 27 22.73 -5.99 -14.30
CA LEU A 27 22.67 -6.19 -12.86
C LEU A 27 24.08 -6.26 -12.26
N LYS A 28 24.30 -5.49 -11.21
CA LYS A 28 25.53 -5.51 -10.43
C LYS A 28 25.33 -6.42 -9.23
N GLU A 29 26.11 -7.49 -9.14
CA GLU A 29 26.15 -8.31 -7.93
C GLU A 29 26.73 -7.47 -6.77
N ILE A 30 26.01 -7.43 -5.66
CA ILE A 30 26.42 -6.75 -4.43
C ILE A 30 26.35 -7.71 -3.25
N SER A 31 27.20 -7.50 -2.26
CA SER A 31 27.09 -8.18 -0.97
C SER A 31 25.98 -7.55 -0.16
N VAL A 32 25.10 -8.37 0.42
CA VAL A 32 24.04 -7.92 1.33
C VAL A 32 24.30 -8.43 2.74
N ASN A 33 24.14 -7.54 3.71
CA ASN A 33 24.09 -7.90 5.10
C ASN A 33 22.72 -8.47 5.42
N ARG A 34 22.65 -9.73 5.86
CA ARG A 34 21.38 -10.41 6.15
C ARG A 34 20.62 -9.77 7.30
N ASP A 35 21.31 -9.05 8.18
CA ASP A 35 20.69 -8.38 9.33
C ASP A 35 20.03 -7.05 8.94
N GLU A 36 20.33 -6.53 7.73
CA GLU A 36 19.72 -5.32 7.19
C GLU A 36 18.41 -5.60 6.43
N PHE A 37 18.21 -6.84 5.99
CA PHE A 37 17.03 -7.25 5.23
C PHE A 37 16.14 -8.23 6.01
N ARG A 38 14.85 -8.15 5.75
CA ARG A 38 13.80 -8.99 6.34
C ARG A 38 12.85 -9.41 5.24
N LEU A 39 12.50 -10.69 5.21
CA LEU A 39 11.45 -11.17 4.32
C LEU A 39 10.12 -10.61 4.79
N ALA A 40 9.39 -10.00 3.87
CA ALA A 40 8.06 -9.48 4.14
C ALA A 40 7.04 -10.62 4.34
N ALA A 41 5.86 -10.28 4.88
CA ALA A 41 4.80 -11.25 5.09
C ALA A 41 4.39 -11.94 3.78
N GLY A 42 4.33 -13.27 3.79
CA GLY A 42 3.98 -14.09 2.62
C GLY A 42 5.12 -14.32 1.63
N VAL A 43 6.32 -13.77 1.86
CA VAL A 43 7.52 -14.10 1.08
C VAL A 43 8.16 -15.35 1.66
N VAL A 44 8.35 -16.36 0.82
CA VAL A 44 8.96 -17.64 1.18
C VAL A 44 10.36 -17.70 0.58
N GLY A 45 11.31 -18.26 1.32
CA GLY A 45 12.68 -18.47 0.85
C GLY A 45 13.70 -18.11 1.92
N GLN A 46 14.95 -17.91 1.51
CA GLN A 46 16.04 -17.55 2.41
C GLN A 46 16.87 -16.42 1.83
N LEU A 47 17.04 -15.34 2.61
CA LEU A 47 17.97 -14.27 2.25
C LEU A 47 19.37 -14.84 2.01
N GLY A 48 19.91 -14.63 0.82
CA GLY A 48 21.30 -14.93 0.47
C GLY A 48 22.29 -13.92 1.07
N ARG A 49 23.56 -14.05 0.71
CA ARG A 49 24.60 -13.03 0.97
C ARG A 49 24.82 -12.09 -0.22
N LYS A 50 24.08 -12.31 -1.30
CA LYS A 50 24.19 -11.58 -2.55
C LYS A 50 22.82 -11.04 -2.94
N ALA A 51 22.82 -9.85 -3.51
CA ALA A 51 21.70 -9.31 -4.26
C ALA A 51 22.21 -8.78 -5.61
N TYR A 52 21.28 -8.51 -6.50
CA TYR A 52 21.54 -8.02 -7.84
C TYR A 52 20.92 -6.64 -7.96
N ALA A 53 21.76 -5.61 -8.04
CA ALA A 53 21.33 -4.22 -8.08
C ALA A 53 21.12 -3.75 -9.51
N ALA A 54 20.03 -3.01 -9.74
CA ALA A 54 19.80 -2.22 -10.94
C ALA A 54 19.58 -0.76 -10.56
N GLU A 55 20.36 0.13 -11.17
CA GLU A 55 20.10 1.57 -11.13
C GLU A 55 19.11 1.89 -12.26
N ILE A 56 17.90 2.29 -11.90
CA ILE A 56 16.82 2.60 -12.83
C ILE A 56 16.26 3.96 -12.45
N ASP A 57 16.40 4.92 -13.37
CA ASP A 57 16.07 6.32 -13.16
C ASP A 57 16.82 6.90 -11.93
N ASP A 58 16.12 7.31 -10.88
CA ASP A 58 16.68 7.89 -9.65
C ASP A 58 16.78 6.87 -8.49
N ARG A 59 16.66 5.57 -8.78
CA ARG A 59 16.52 4.51 -7.77
C ARG A 59 17.45 3.35 -7.99
N THR A 60 17.84 2.74 -6.87
CA THR A 60 18.48 1.43 -6.85
C THR A 60 17.45 0.37 -6.43
N LEU A 61 17.13 -0.56 -7.33
CA LEU A 61 16.36 -1.76 -7.01
C LEU A 61 17.31 -2.92 -6.70
N TYR A 62 16.96 -3.73 -5.70
CA TYR A 62 17.67 -4.96 -5.37
C TYR A 62 16.79 -6.17 -5.66
N PHE A 63 17.31 -7.10 -6.44
CA PHE A 63 16.69 -8.40 -6.70
C PHE A 63 17.45 -9.49 -5.93
N LEU A 64 16.72 -10.32 -5.19
CA LEU A 64 17.31 -11.33 -4.31
C LEU A 64 16.85 -12.71 -4.74
N ASP A 65 17.81 -13.58 -5.07
CA ASP A 65 17.61 -15.01 -5.33
C ASP A 65 17.27 -15.72 -4.00
N LEU A 66 15.98 -16.00 -3.78
CA LEU A 66 15.46 -16.49 -2.50
C LEU A 66 15.41 -18.02 -2.43
N ASP A 67 15.38 -18.71 -3.56
CA ASP A 67 15.36 -20.17 -3.65
C ASP A 67 16.74 -20.79 -3.94
N ARG A 68 17.72 -19.94 -4.28
CA ARG A 68 19.14 -20.26 -4.53
C ARG A 68 19.38 -21.08 -5.79
N ASP A 69 18.51 -20.94 -6.78
CA ASP A 69 18.67 -21.62 -8.07
C ASP A 69 19.61 -20.87 -9.05
N LYS A 70 20.11 -19.69 -8.65
CA LYS A 70 20.96 -18.79 -9.46
C LYS A 70 20.25 -18.25 -10.69
N GLN A 71 18.94 -18.11 -10.62
CA GLN A 71 18.10 -17.39 -11.56
C GLN A 71 17.29 -16.35 -10.78
N LEU A 72 16.69 -15.42 -11.52
CA LEU A 72 15.75 -14.47 -10.95
C LEU A 72 14.41 -14.63 -11.67
N SER A 73 13.33 -14.69 -10.91
CA SER A 73 11.97 -14.90 -11.40
C SER A 73 10.94 -14.25 -10.49
N ALA A 74 9.82 -13.82 -11.07
CA ALA A 74 8.72 -13.26 -10.29
C ALA A 74 8.04 -14.25 -9.33
N ALA A 75 8.21 -15.56 -9.57
CA ALA A 75 7.54 -16.60 -8.80
C ALA A 75 8.26 -16.97 -7.51
N ALA A 76 9.59 -16.83 -7.47
CA ALA A 76 10.41 -17.30 -6.36
C ALA A 76 11.14 -16.17 -5.63
N ASP A 77 11.41 -15.04 -6.30
CA ASP A 77 12.42 -14.10 -5.83
C ASP A 77 11.87 -12.81 -5.23
N GLY A 78 12.78 -12.08 -4.60
CA GLY A 78 12.49 -10.90 -3.82
C GLY A 78 12.86 -9.59 -4.51
N LEU A 79 12.10 -8.55 -4.20
CA LEU A 79 12.39 -7.15 -4.52
C LEU A 79 12.65 -6.37 -3.23
N ALA A 80 13.69 -5.55 -3.21
CA ALA A 80 13.86 -4.49 -2.23
C ALA A 80 14.25 -3.19 -2.93
N ILE A 81 14.14 -2.08 -2.20
CA ILE A 81 14.65 -0.77 -2.62
C ILE A 81 15.70 -0.29 -1.62
N GLU A 82 16.61 0.54 -2.10
CA GLU A 82 17.67 1.10 -1.27
C GLU A 82 17.16 1.80 -0.01
N GLY A 83 17.87 1.57 1.10
CA GLY A 83 17.56 2.14 2.40
C GLY A 83 16.35 1.52 3.12
N GLN A 84 15.67 0.54 2.51
CA GLN A 84 14.53 -0.14 3.13
C GLN A 84 14.87 -1.57 3.55
N PRO A 85 14.43 -2.00 4.75
CA PRO A 85 14.84 -3.29 5.31
C PRO A 85 14.00 -4.46 4.78
N PHE A 86 13.05 -4.24 3.87
CA PHE A 86 12.10 -5.28 3.47
C PHE A 86 12.35 -5.80 2.07
N VAL A 87 12.35 -7.13 1.97
CA VAL A 87 12.31 -7.89 0.74
C VAL A 87 10.88 -8.38 0.53
N VAL A 88 10.20 -7.82 -0.45
CA VAL A 88 8.83 -8.17 -0.82
C VAL A 88 8.84 -9.13 -1.99
N ALA A 89 7.73 -9.85 -2.21
CA ALA A 89 7.61 -10.69 -3.40
C ALA A 89 7.74 -9.81 -4.66
N LEU A 90 8.47 -10.29 -5.65
CA LEU A 90 8.63 -9.60 -6.91
C LEU A 90 7.27 -9.49 -7.62
N PRO A 91 6.80 -8.28 -7.99
CA PRO A 91 5.49 -8.13 -8.62
C PRO A 91 5.49 -8.69 -10.05
N GLU A 92 4.30 -8.92 -10.61
CA GLU A 92 4.17 -9.31 -12.04
C GLU A 92 4.67 -8.21 -13.00
N LYS A 93 4.62 -6.95 -12.54
CA LYS A 93 5.02 -5.76 -13.30
C LYS A 93 5.72 -4.78 -12.39
N LEU A 94 6.73 -4.09 -12.91
CA LEU A 94 7.43 -3.04 -12.21
C LEU A 94 6.82 -1.69 -12.57
N LEU A 95 6.56 -0.89 -11.54
CA LEU A 95 6.05 0.46 -11.67
C LEU A 95 7.21 1.42 -11.37
N LEU A 96 7.63 2.14 -12.41
CA LEU A 96 8.82 2.99 -12.44
C LEU A 96 8.45 4.41 -12.88
N SER A 97 9.44 5.32 -12.92
CA SER A 97 9.16 6.74 -13.16
C SER A 97 8.59 7.07 -14.52
N ARG A 98 8.90 6.22 -15.50
CA ARG A 98 8.44 6.36 -16.89
C ARG A 98 7.25 5.45 -17.22
N GLY A 99 6.72 4.71 -16.25
CA GLY A 99 5.48 3.95 -16.40
C GLY A 99 5.54 2.55 -15.82
N GLN A 100 4.68 1.67 -16.34
CA GLN A 100 4.62 0.26 -15.95
C GLN A 100 5.33 -0.61 -16.97
N TYR A 101 6.06 -1.60 -16.48
CA TYR A 101 6.90 -2.48 -17.27
C TYR A 101 6.59 -3.92 -16.93
N SER A 102 6.34 -4.73 -17.96
CA SER A 102 6.63 -6.15 -17.85
C SER A 102 8.15 -6.32 -17.84
N PHE A 103 8.64 -7.40 -17.23
CA PHE A 103 10.07 -7.63 -17.16
C PHE A 103 10.40 -9.11 -17.22
N ARG A 104 11.66 -9.38 -17.57
CA ARG A 104 12.26 -10.71 -17.54
C ARG A 104 13.73 -10.57 -17.19
N PHE A 105 14.30 -11.63 -16.64
CA PHE A 105 15.73 -11.70 -16.40
C PHE A 105 16.41 -12.59 -17.44
N LYS A 106 17.65 -12.26 -17.80
CA LYS A 106 18.56 -13.19 -18.49
C LYS A 106 19.58 -13.70 -17.48
N GLY A 107 19.21 -14.77 -16.78
CA GLY A 107 19.94 -15.24 -15.59
C GLY A 107 19.95 -14.17 -14.50
N VAL A 108 21.06 -14.02 -13.77
CA VAL A 108 21.22 -13.01 -12.70
C VAL A 108 21.94 -11.73 -13.15
N ARG A 109 22.19 -11.58 -14.45
CA ARG A 109 23.10 -10.54 -14.98
C ARG A 109 22.41 -9.38 -15.66
N GLU A 110 21.17 -9.56 -16.07
CA GLU A 110 20.48 -8.59 -16.90
C GLU A 110 18.99 -8.63 -16.63
N LEU A 111 18.43 -7.45 -16.41
CA LEU A 111 17.00 -7.18 -16.34
C LEU A 111 16.58 -6.56 -17.66
N VAL A 112 15.60 -7.15 -18.34
CA VAL A 112 14.99 -6.57 -19.53
C VAL A 112 13.60 -6.11 -19.16
N LEU A 113 13.33 -4.83 -19.39
CA LEU A 113 12.04 -4.18 -19.21
C LEU A 113 11.38 -3.97 -20.56
N THR A 114 10.08 -4.22 -20.63
CA THR A 114 9.26 -3.90 -21.80
C THR A 114 8.13 -3.01 -21.33
N ARG A 115 8.15 -1.75 -21.79
CA ARG A 115 7.17 -0.74 -21.39
C ARG A 115 5.79 -1.17 -21.84
N GLU A 116 4.83 -1.10 -20.92
CA GLU A 116 3.43 -1.21 -21.25
C GLU A 116 2.85 0.17 -21.46
N GLU A 117 2.10 0.34 -22.55
CA GLU A 117 1.28 1.53 -22.70
C GLU A 117 0.25 1.51 -21.58
N LEU A 118 0.17 2.58 -20.79
CA LEU A 118 -0.91 2.80 -19.81
C LEU A 118 -1.93 3.83 -20.33
N GLY A 119 -1.82 4.21 -21.61
CA GLY A 119 -2.62 5.28 -22.22
C GLY A 119 -2.12 6.68 -21.84
N HIS A 120 -3.01 7.67 -21.88
CA HIS A 120 -2.71 9.08 -21.65
C HIS A 120 -2.48 9.47 -20.17
N ASP A 121 -2.23 8.50 -19.30
CA ASP A 121 -2.11 8.74 -17.86
C ASP A 121 -0.64 8.81 -17.40
N GLU A 122 0.27 9.39 -18.19
CA GLU A 122 1.65 9.55 -17.71
C GLU A 122 1.74 10.43 -16.45
N GLU A 123 0.77 11.32 -16.25
CA GLU A 123 0.64 12.18 -15.06
C GLU A 123 0.48 11.40 -13.74
N ILE A 124 0.04 10.14 -13.77
CA ILE A 124 -0.12 9.34 -12.54
C ILE A 124 1.16 8.62 -12.12
N PHE A 125 2.21 8.55 -12.96
CA PHE A 125 3.41 7.77 -12.63
C PHE A 125 4.10 8.24 -11.35
N PRO A 126 4.29 9.54 -11.08
CA PRO A 126 4.87 9.97 -9.81
C PRO A 126 4.06 9.50 -8.59
N MET A 127 2.72 9.49 -8.70
CA MET A 127 1.84 8.96 -7.65
C MET A 127 2.06 7.45 -7.47
N ALA A 128 2.06 6.73 -8.58
CA ALA A 128 2.14 5.28 -8.64
C ALA A 128 3.47 4.78 -8.03
N ILE A 129 4.57 5.48 -8.30
CA ILE A 129 5.87 5.26 -7.68
C ILE A 129 5.85 5.52 -6.18
N ALA A 130 5.27 6.65 -5.74
CA ALA A 130 5.21 6.98 -4.32
C ALA A 130 4.40 5.91 -3.55
N ILE A 131 3.32 5.42 -4.13
CA ILE A 131 2.55 4.28 -3.60
C ILE A 131 3.41 3.01 -3.55
N THR A 132 4.19 2.74 -4.59
CA THR A 132 5.12 1.59 -4.64
C THR A 132 6.12 1.64 -3.50
N GLU A 133 6.73 2.79 -3.23
CA GLU A 133 7.64 2.94 -2.10
C GLU A 133 6.94 2.71 -0.76
N VAL A 134 5.80 3.37 -0.54
CA VAL A 134 5.02 3.21 0.70
C VAL A 134 4.70 1.74 0.95
N ARG A 135 4.33 0.99 -0.09
CA ARG A 135 4.05 -0.44 0.03
C ARG A 135 5.31 -1.25 0.34
N ILE A 136 6.43 -1.03 -0.34
CA ILE A 136 7.67 -1.76 -0.04
C ILE A 136 8.14 -1.48 1.39
N ARG A 137 8.07 -0.21 1.84
CA ARG A 137 8.33 0.19 3.24
C ARG A 137 7.41 -0.50 4.25
N ALA A 138 6.18 -0.79 3.84
CA ALA A 138 5.21 -1.52 4.62
C ALA A 138 5.35 -3.05 4.50
N GLY A 139 6.40 -3.56 3.84
CA GLY A 139 6.58 -4.99 3.61
C GLY A 139 5.50 -5.57 2.69
N LEU A 140 5.08 -4.81 1.68
CA LEU A 140 4.04 -5.19 0.75
C LEU A 140 4.54 -5.15 -0.69
N THR A 141 4.15 -6.16 -1.48
CA THR A 141 4.36 -6.12 -2.92
C THR A 141 3.69 -4.87 -3.51
N PRO A 142 4.37 -4.17 -4.43
CA PRO A 142 3.79 -3.06 -5.18
C PRO A 142 2.50 -3.44 -5.89
N PHE A 143 1.65 -2.45 -6.16
CA PHE A 143 0.49 -2.67 -7.01
C PHE A 143 0.87 -2.71 -8.48
N VAL A 144 0.02 -3.36 -9.27
CA VAL A 144 -0.05 -3.22 -10.72
C VAL A 144 -1.16 -2.21 -11.06
N VAL A 145 -0.87 -1.26 -11.94
CA VAL A 145 -1.87 -0.32 -12.48
C VAL A 145 -2.70 -1.03 -13.53
N ASP A 146 -4.02 -0.94 -13.35
CA ASP A 146 -5.04 -1.51 -14.23
C ASP A 146 -5.73 -0.39 -15.01
N GLN A 147 -5.59 -0.40 -16.34
CA GLN A 147 -6.12 0.67 -17.20
C GLN A 147 -7.64 0.83 -17.12
N VAL A 148 -8.39 -0.27 -16.98
CA VAL A 148 -9.85 -0.24 -16.93
C VAL A 148 -10.28 0.42 -15.62
N ALA A 149 -9.70 0.01 -14.50
CA ALA A 149 -9.94 0.66 -13.21
C ALA A 149 -9.48 2.13 -13.19
N SER A 150 -8.38 2.48 -13.86
CA SER A 150 -7.97 3.89 -14.02
C SER A 150 -8.99 4.69 -14.83
N GLY A 151 -9.60 4.08 -15.86
CA GLY A 151 -10.73 4.64 -16.60
C GLY A 151 -11.94 4.94 -15.71
N HIS A 152 -12.29 4.00 -14.83
CA HIS A 152 -13.34 4.20 -13.83
C HIS A 152 -13.00 5.33 -12.86
N ALA A 153 -11.75 5.40 -12.40
CA ALA A 153 -11.28 6.48 -11.54
C ALA A 153 -11.44 7.86 -12.22
N ARG A 154 -11.06 7.99 -13.50
CA ARG A 154 -11.26 9.23 -14.27
C ARG A 154 -12.73 9.61 -14.40
N GLN A 155 -13.59 8.65 -14.73
CA GLN A 155 -15.04 8.87 -14.84
C GLN A 155 -15.60 9.45 -13.54
N HIS A 156 -15.17 8.93 -12.39
CA HIS A 156 -15.61 9.43 -11.09
C HIS A 156 -15.15 10.87 -10.83
N LEU A 157 -13.86 11.18 -11.08
CA LEU A 157 -13.35 12.53 -10.89
C LEU A 157 -14.04 13.55 -11.81
N ASP A 158 -14.37 13.15 -13.04
CA ASP A 158 -15.15 14.00 -13.97
C ASP A 158 -16.59 14.21 -13.50
N TYR A 159 -17.21 13.18 -12.93
CA TYR A 159 -18.54 13.27 -12.32
C TYR A 159 -18.55 14.27 -11.15
N LEU A 160 -17.55 14.20 -10.26
CA LEU A 160 -17.42 15.13 -9.13
C LEU A 160 -17.31 16.58 -9.59
N LYS A 161 -16.47 16.82 -10.62
CA LYS A 161 -16.30 18.16 -11.21
C LYS A 161 -17.58 18.66 -11.87
N ARG A 162 -18.24 17.82 -12.67
CA ARG A 162 -19.44 18.18 -13.45
C ARG A 162 -20.62 18.56 -12.54
N ASN A 163 -20.70 17.95 -11.36
CA ASN A 163 -21.79 18.16 -10.42
C ASN A 163 -21.42 19.10 -9.25
N SER A 164 -20.25 19.76 -9.32
CA SER A 164 -19.76 20.69 -8.28
C SER A 164 -19.77 20.11 -6.87
N ILE A 165 -19.52 18.80 -6.73
CA ILE A 165 -19.55 18.10 -5.42
C ILE A 165 -18.36 18.51 -4.56
N VAL A 166 -17.23 18.88 -5.18
CA VAL A 166 -16.02 19.29 -4.49
C VAL A 166 -15.78 20.79 -4.68
N SER A 167 -16.47 21.62 -3.90
CA SER A 167 -16.29 23.08 -3.87
C SER A 167 -15.46 23.56 -2.67
N GLY A 168 -14.63 22.68 -2.10
CA GLY A 168 -13.85 22.96 -0.90
C GLY A 168 -13.34 21.68 -0.29
N ARG A 169 -13.76 21.37 0.93
CA ARG A 169 -13.34 20.18 1.65
C ARG A 169 -14.06 18.94 1.15
N LEU A 170 -13.31 17.85 0.91
CA LEU A 170 -13.88 16.53 0.61
C LEU A 170 -14.78 16.07 1.76
N THR A 171 -16.01 15.69 1.42
CA THR A 171 -17.01 15.12 2.33
C THR A 171 -17.31 13.68 1.93
N MET A 172 -18.10 12.98 2.74
CA MET A 172 -18.57 11.63 2.40
C MET A 172 -19.42 11.59 1.12
N GLU A 173 -20.03 12.70 0.70
CA GLU A 173 -20.78 12.77 -0.56
C GLU A 173 -19.85 12.52 -1.76
N ALA A 174 -18.57 12.90 -1.66
CA ALA A 174 -17.60 12.73 -2.73
C ALA A 174 -17.31 11.26 -3.07
N HIS A 175 -17.72 10.30 -2.24
CA HIS A 175 -17.60 8.87 -2.54
C HIS A 175 -18.82 8.27 -3.27
N GLY A 176 -19.85 9.08 -3.57
CA GLY A 176 -21.09 8.62 -4.20
C GLY A 176 -21.33 9.23 -5.58
N GLU A 177 -22.02 8.48 -6.43
CA GLU A 177 -22.66 9.03 -7.63
C GLU A 177 -24.17 8.81 -7.59
N ASP A 178 -24.95 9.79 -8.06
CA ASP A 178 -26.40 9.69 -8.25
C ASP A 178 -26.66 9.32 -9.71
N PRO A 179 -27.31 8.18 -10.01
CA PRO A 179 -27.65 7.76 -11.37
C PRO A 179 -28.48 8.76 -12.17
N ARG A 180 -29.12 9.72 -11.51
CA ARG A 180 -29.94 10.77 -12.14
C ARG A 180 -29.14 12.02 -12.50
N ARG A 181 -27.88 12.13 -12.05
CA ARG A 181 -27.03 13.30 -12.31
C ARG A 181 -26.20 13.10 -13.59
N PRO A 182 -25.94 14.16 -14.37
CA PRO A 182 -25.14 14.07 -15.59
C PRO A 182 -23.74 13.51 -15.33
N GLY A 183 -23.27 12.64 -16.23
CA GLY A 183 -21.94 12.04 -16.14
C GLY A 183 -21.82 10.81 -15.23
N TYR A 184 -22.92 10.37 -14.62
CA TYR A 184 -22.94 9.09 -13.91
C TYR A 184 -22.44 7.95 -14.80
N SER A 185 -21.66 7.05 -14.20
CA SER A 185 -21.31 5.78 -14.82
C SER A 185 -21.21 4.68 -13.76
N GLN A 186 -21.47 3.43 -14.14
CA GLN A 186 -21.32 2.31 -13.20
C GLN A 186 -19.85 2.15 -12.73
N GLY A 187 -18.90 2.35 -13.64
CA GLY A 187 -17.47 2.34 -13.34
C GLY A 187 -17.07 3.45 -12.37
N GLY A 188 -17.44 4.70 -12.67
CA GLY A 188 -17.21 5.84 -11.77
C GLY A 188 -17.84 5.65 -10.39
N ALA A 189 -19.10 5.20 -10.33
CA ALA A 189 -19.78 4.92 -9.06
C ALA A 189 -19.08 3.84 -8.24
N TYR A 190 -18.55 2.81 -8.89
CA TYR A 190 -17.70 1.81 -8.23
C TYR A 190 -16.41 2.46 -7.70
N ALA A 191 -15.71 3.24 -8.53
CA ALA A 191 -14.46 3.88 -8.16
C ALA A 191 -14.61 4.84 -6.97
N GLY A 192 -15.65 5.67 -6.95
CA GLY A 192 -15.95 6.55 -5.82
C GLY A 192 -16.22 5.78 -4.53
N ARG A 193 -17.03 4.73 -4.62
CA ARG A 193 -17.46 3.96 -3.43
C ARG A 193 -16.34 3.16 -2.78
N TYR A 194 -15.49 2.52 -3.58
CA TYR A 194 -14.46 1.60 -3.08
C TYR A 194 -13.07 2.23 -3.01
N GLY A 195 -12.86 3.33 -3.74
CA GLY A 195 -11.61 4.04 -3.78
C GLY A 195 -11.36 4.97 -2.60
N ILE A 196 -10.16 5.55 -2.59
CA ILE A 196 -9.72 6.57 -1.65
C ILE A 196 -9.41 7.85 -2.41
N LEU A 197 -9.89 8.98 -1.89
CA LEU A 197 -9.87 10.30 -2.54
C LEU A 197 -8.94 11.24 -1.78
N ALA A 198 -8.24 12.10 -2.50
CA ALA A 198 -7.49 13.21 -1.91
C ALA A 198 -7.59 14.46 -2.80
N ALA A 199 -7.35 15.62 -2.18
CA ALA A 199 -7.43 16.94 -2.81
C ALA A 199 -6.23 17.81 -2.40
N GLY A 200 -5.04 17.23 -2.32
CA GLY A 200 -3.78 17.88 -1.99
C GLY A 200 -3.16 18.63 -3.16
N ARG A 201 -2.19 19.49 -2.85
CA ARG A 201 -1.54 20.38 -3.83
C ARG A 201 -0.58 19.62 -4.73
N SER A 202 -0.08 18.47 -4.28
CA SER A 202 0.83 17.60 -5.02
C SER A 202 0.45 16.13 -4.90
N LEU A 203 0.97 15.31 -5.82
CA LEU A 203 0.80 13.86 -5.80
C LEU A 203 1.40 13.22 -4.55
N SER A 204 2.59 13.67 -4.15
CA SER A 204 3.25 13.18 -2.94
C SER A 204 2.44 13.50 -1.68
N GLU A 205 1.86 14.70 -1.61
CA GLU A 205 0.98 15.10 -0.50
C GLU A 205 -0.27 14.20 -0.42
N ASP A 206 -0.86 13.85 -1.56
CA ASP A 206 -2.02 12.95 -1.60
C ASP A 206 -1.68 11.54 -1.10
N VAL A 207 -0.59 10.96 -1.61
CA VAL A 207 -0.13 9.63 -1.20
C VAL A 207 0.20 9.59 0.29
N MET A 208 0.89 10.62 0.79
CA MET A 208 1.22 10.69 2.21
C MET A 208 0.00 10.93 3.08
N SER A 209 -0.98 11.73 2.63
CA SER A 209 -2.24 11.92 3.35
C SER A 209 -3.02 10.61 3.47
N TRP A 210 -3.06 9.80 2.41
CA TRP A 210 -3.65 8.46 2.49
C TRP A 210 -2.87 7.55 3.43
N PHE A 211 -1.55 7.47 3.30
CA PHE A 211 -0.70 6.59 4.11
C PHE A 211 -0.76 6.91 5.60
N THR A 212 -0.88 8.20 5.97
CA THR A 212 -0.86 8.67 7.36
C THR A 212 -2.26 8.85 7.98
N SER A 213 -3.31 8.40 7.30
CA SER A 213 -4.68 8.35 7.86
C SER A 213 -5.15 6.91 8.07
N ALA A 214 -6.12 6.70 8.96
CA ALA A 214 -6.47 5.36 9.44
C ALA A 214 -7.24 4.53 8.39
N TYR A 215 -8.35 5.05 7.86
CA TYR A 215 -9.17 4.34 6.88
C TYR A 215 -8.51 4.29 5.50
N HIS A 216 -7.94 5.40 5.04
CA HIS A 216 -7.24 5.41 3.75
C HIS A 216 -5.95 4.57 3.81
N GLY A 217 -5.17 4.67 4.89
CA GLY A 217 -3.94 3.90 5.08
C GLY A 217 -4.22 2.41 5.11
N ALA A 218 -5.27 1.98 5.83
CA ALA A 218 -5.71 0.59 5.83
C ALA A 218 -6.03 0.05 4.43
N LYS A 219 -6.68 0.84 3.57
CA LYS A 219 -6.95 0.46 2.17
C LYS A 219 -5.68 0.44 1.32
N LEU A 220 -4.82 1.44 1.48
CA LEU A 220 -3.55 1.56 0.75
C LEU A 220 -2.61 0.39 1.07
N LEU A 221 -2.65 -0.10 2.31
CA LEU A 221 -1.78 -1.15 2.85
C LEU A 221 -2.44 -2.53 2.88
N ASP A 222 -3.61 -2.71 2.26
CA ASP A 222 -4.22 -4.04 2.18
C ASP A 222 -3.35 -4.96 1.30
N ALA A 223 -2.86 -6.07 1.87
CA ALA A 223 -2.04 -7.06 1.15
C ALA A 223 -2.82 -7.84 0.09
N ARG A 224 -4.16 -7.86 0.17
CA ARG A 224 -5.02 -8.59 -0.76
C ARG A 224 -5.17 -7.86 -2.09
N VAL A 225 -5.10 -6.53 -2.04
CA VAL A 225 -5.15 -5.70 -3.23
C VAL A 225 -3.81 -5.80 -3.96
N ARG A 226 -3.86 -6.25 -5.22
CA ARG A 226 -2.68 -6.37 -6.10
C ARG A 226 -2.76 -5.47 -7.32
N ARG A 227 -3.96 -5.04 -7.68
CA ARG A 227 -4.25 -4.23 -8.86
C ARG A 227 -5.12 -3.05 -8.49
N ILE A 228 -4.79 -1.87 -9.02
CA ILE A 228 -5.52 -0.63 -8.76
C ILE A 228 -5.69 0.18 -10.05
N GLY A 229 -6.78 0.94 -10.10
CA GLY A 229 -6.91 2.10 -10.95
C GLY A 229 -6.36 3.34 -10.27
N LEU A 230 -5.77 4.23 -11.04
CA LEU A 230 -5.22 5.51 -10.60
C LEU A 230 -5.69 6.62 -11.53
N ALA A 231 -6.08 7.76 -10.96
CA ALA A 231 -6.34 8.97 -11.72
C ALA A 231 -6.01 10.22 -10.89
N ARG A 232 -5.50 11.26 -11.56
CA ARG A 232 -5.51 12.63 -11.05
C ARG A 232 -6.21 13.53 -12.06
N ARG A 233 -7.28 14.23 -11.66
CA ARG A 233 -7.97 15.23 -12.48
C ARG A 233 -8.59 16.29 -11.59
N HIS A 234 -8.68 17.52 -12.07
CA HIS A 234 -9.38 18.62 -11.37
C HIS A 234 -8.84 18.87 -9.94
N HIS A 235 -7.53 18.67 -9.73
CA HIS A 235 -6.85 18.72 -8.42
C HIS A 235 -7.28 17.64 -7.42
N LEU A 236 -7.93 16.58 -7.90
CA LEU A 236 -8.29 15.41 -7.12
C LEU A 236 -7.44 14.23 -7.56
N SER A 237 -7.07 13.39 -6.60
CA SER A 237 -6.45 12.10 -6.83
C SER A 237 -7.37 11.00 -6.33
N LEU A 238 -7.39 9.88 -7.03
CA LEU A 238 -8.13 8.70 -6.64
C LEU A 238 -7.34 7.42 -6.91
N ILE A 239 -7.35 6.53 -5.92
CA ILE A 239 -6.97 5.12 -6.07
C ILE A 239 -8.24 4.29 -5.95
N CYS A 240 -8.45 3.35 -6.86
CA CYS A 240 -9.56 2.40 -6.80
C CYS A 240 -9.03 0.96 -6.92
N PRO A 241 -9.39 0.03 -6.02
CA PRO A 241 -9.07 -1.38 -6.22
C PRO A 241 -9.84 -1.93 -7.42
N VAL A 242 -9.30 -2.91 -8.14
CA VAL A 242 -10.07 -3.64 -9.17
C VAL A 242 -11.24 -4.40 -8.51
N PRO A 243 -12.44 -4.46 -9.13
CA PRO A 243 -13.55 -5.28 -8.65
C PRO A 243 -13.12 -6.70 -8.25
N GLY A 244 -13.55 -7.14 -7.06
CA GLY A 244 -13.20 -8.45 -6.51
C GLY A 244 -11.83 -8.54 -5.82
N ALA A 245 -10.97 -7.51 -5.91
CA ALA A 245 -9.64 -7.55 -5.30
C ALA A 245 -9.69 -7.66 -3.76
N GLU A 246 -10.71 -7.07 -3.12
CA GLU A 246 -10.90 -7.08 -1.66
C GLU A 246 -11.62 -8.34 -1.13
N GLU A 247 -12.08 -9.25 -2.00
CA GLU A 247 -12.93 -10.39 -1.61
C GLU A 247 -12.15 -11.56 -1.01
N ARG A 248 -10.82 -11.55 -1.11
CA ARG A 248 -9.99 -12.60 -0.51
C ARG A 248 -10.06 -12.52 1.03
N ALA A 249 -10.16 -13.67 1.68
CA ALA A 249 -10.08 -13.72 3.12
C ALA A 249 -8.67 -13.29 3.58
N VAL A 250 -8.61 -12.55 4.68
CA VAL A 250 -7.35 -12.34 5.40
C VAL A 250 -7.17 -13.55 6.30
N GLU A 251 -6.11 -14.32 6.10
CA GLU A 251 -5.87 -15.55 6.88
C GLU A 251 -5.03 -15.31 8.14
N ASN A 252 -4.12 -14.33 8.07
CA ASN A 252 -3.12 -14.03 9.07
C ASN A 252 -3.18 -12.56 9.47
N PHE A 253 -2.74 -12.28 10.71
CA PHE A 253 -2.55 -10.91 11.14
C PHE A 253 -1.48 -10.24 10.31
N GLN A 254 -1.68 -8.96 10.03
CA GLN A 254 -0.68 -8.11 9.41
C GLN A 254 -0.63 -6.79 10.17
N VAL A 255 0.57 -6.42 10.61
CA VAL A 255 0.80 -5.19 11.38
C VAL A 255 1.44 -4.13 10.51
N HIS A 256 1.02 -2.89 10.70
CA HIS A 256 1.62 -1.72 10.09
C HIS A 256 1.91 -0.65 11.15
N PRO A 257 3.14 -0.13 11.20
CA PRO A 257 4.32 -0.55 10.44
C PRO A 257 4.73 -2.01 10.73
N PRO A 258 5.31 -2.75 9.77
CA PRO A 258 5.83 -4.11 10.02
C PRO A 258 7.02 -4.09 11.01
N ASP A 259 7.33 -5.24 11.61
CA ASP A 259 8.45 -5.35 12.56
C ASP A 259 9.80 -5.00 11.91
N GLY A 260 10.55 -4.11 12.57
CA GLY A 260 11.81 -3.56 12.09
C GLY A 260 11.67 -2.44 11.05
N ALA A 261 10.45 -1.93 10.82
CA ALA A 261 10.24 -0.81 9.91
C ALA A 261 11.04 0.41 10.35
N ARG A 262 11.58 1.14 9.37
CA ARG A 262 12.31 2.40 9.59
C ARG A 262 11.65 3.50 8.80
N ALA A 263 11.96 4.74 9.16
CA ALA A 263 11.42 5.92 8.50
C ALA A 263 9.88 5.96 8.47
N VAL A 264 9.26 5.50 9.56
CA VAL A 264 7.81 5.60 9.75
C VAL A 264 7.45 7.05 10.05
N PRO A 265 6.41 7.63 9.43
CA PRO A 265 5.99 8.98 9.78
C PRO A 265 5.68 9.11 11.28
N ALA A 266 5.97 10.28 11.86
CA ALA A 266 5.72 10.52 13.28
C ALA A 266 4.27 10.97 13.57
N ASN A 267 3.56 11.46 12.56
CA ASN A 267 2.26 12.13 12.69
C ASN A 267 1.17 11.52 11.80
N PHE A 268 -0.06 11.75 12.24
CA PHE A 268 -1.26 11.63 11.44
C PHE A 268 -1.29 12.71 10.35
N SER A 269 -2.00 12.46 9.25
CA SER A 269 -2.22 13.45 8.18
C SER A 269 -2.68 14.80 8.74
N SER A 270 -2.07 15.89 8.27
CA SER A 270 -2.39 17.26 8.71
C SER A 270 -3.82 17.67 8.34
N GLY A 271 -4.36 17.12 7.24
CA GLY A 271 -5.76 17.31 6.83
C GLY A 271 -6.77 16.51 7.67
N GLY A 272 -6.28 15.62 8.54
CA GLY A 272 -7.10 14.67 9.26
C GLY A 272 -7.80 13.65 8.36
N GLU A 273 -8.84 13.00 8.88
CA GLU A 273 -9.62 12.00 8.16
C GLU A 273 -11.13 12.21 8.39
N VAL A 274 -11.90 12.06 7.31
CA VAL A 274 -13.36 12.12 7.34
C VAL A 274 -13.90 10.73 6.94
N PRO A 275 -14.72 10.10 7.78
CA PRO A 275 -15.09 10.55 9.12
C PRO A 275 -13.91 10.35 10.10
N SER A 276 -13.97 11.00 11.27
CA SER A 276 -12.88 10.90 12.24
C SER A 276 -12.77 9.47 12.80
N PRO A 277 -11.58 8.83 12.77
CA PRO A 277 -11.33 7.55 13.44
C PRO A 277 -11.08 7.72 14.95
N ILE A 278 -11.18 8.94 15.47
CA ILE A 278 -11.04 9.26 16.89
C ILE A 278 -12.39 9.79 17.39
N PRO A 279 -12.99 9.18 18.44
CA PRO A 279 -14.26 9.62 18.98
C PRO A 279 -14.19 11.08 19.46
N GLY A 280 -15.19 11.89 19.08
CA GLY A 280 -15.32 13.28 19.54
C GLY A 280 -14.23 14.27 19.07
N SER A 281 -13.38 13.90 18.11
CA SER A 281 -12.24 14.71 17.68
C SER A 281 -12.46 15.42 16.33
N SER A 282 -11.73 16.52 16.13
CA SER A 282 -11.55 17.25 14.88
C SER A 282 -10.62 16.52 13.90
N LEU A 283 -10.92 15.25 13.60
CA LEU A 283 -10.40 14.51 12.44
C LEU A 283 -8.98 13.96 12.58
N GLY A 284 -8.39 14.03 13.78
CA GLY A 284 -7.07 13.44 14.04
C GLY A 284 -5.86 14.29 13.67
N ALA A 285 -6.03 15.53 13.20
CA ALA A 285 -4.91 16.43 12.98
C ALA A 285 -4.09 16.65 14.27
N GLY A 286 -2.76 16.62 14.18
CA GLY A 286 -1.84 16.77 15.32
C GLY A 286 -1.62 15.50 16.17
N LYS A 287 -2.20 14.37 15.77
CA LYS A 287 -2.02 13.06 16.41
C LYS A 287 -0.79 12.34 15.87
N GLY A 288 -0.39 11.26 16.54
CA GLY A 288 0.69 10.41 16.07
C GLY A 288 0.25 9.55 14.89
N PHE A 289 1.23 8.98 14.18
CA PHE A 289 0.96 8.08 13.08
C PHE A 289 0.09 6.90 13.54
N PRO A 290 -1.00 6.57 12.81
CA PRO A 290 -1.87 5.47 13.17
C PRO A 290 -1.14 4.14 12.99
N LEU A 291 -1.21 3.26 13.99
CA LEU A 291 -0.80 1.87 13.87
C LEU A 291 -2.01 1.02 13.46
N PHE A 292 -1.78 0.04 12.60
CA PHE A 292 -2.83 -0.80 12.04
C PHE A 292 -2.53 -2.27 12.31
N VAL A 293 -3.55 -3.04 12.66
CA VAL A 293 -3.52 -4.50 12.66
C VAL A 293 -4.66 -4.97 11.77
N LEU A 294 -4.35 -5.41 10.55
CA LEU A 294 -5.32 -6.07 9.68
C LEU A 294 -5.64 -7.44 10.27
N LEU A 295 -6.92 -7.65 10.57
CA LEU A 295 -7.39 -8.81 11.29
C LEU A 295 -7.73 -9.94 10.32
N PRO A 296 -7.39 -11.20 10.64
CA PRO A 296 -7.95 -12.34 9.94
C PRO A 296 -9.47 -12.24 9.86
N THR A 297 -10.07 -12.64 8.74
CA THR A 297 -11.53 -12.52 8.52
C THR A 297 -12.32 -13.19 9.65
N ARG A 298 -11.84 -14.33 10.16
CA ARG A 298 -12.43 -15.06 11.29
C ARG A 298 -12.36 -14.32 12.64
N CYS A 299 -11.49 -13.31 12.75
CA CYS A 299 -11.21 -12.57 13.98
C CYS A 299 -11.83 -11.18 13.99
N GLN A 300 -12.44 -10.70 12.91
CA GLN A 300 -12.86 -9.29 12.81
C GLN A 300 -13.81 -8.84 13.92
N MET A 301 -14.63 -9.74 14.48
CA MET A 301 -15.54 -9.40 15.58
C MET A 301 -15.02 -9.68 16.98
N ALA A 302 -13.80 -10.21 17.11
CA ALA A 302 -13.22 -10.42 18.44
C ALA A 302 -12.75 -9.10 19.04
N ARG A 303 -12.90 -8.97 20.36
CA ARG A 303 -12.57 -7.75 21.10
C ARG A 303 -11.07 -7.67 21.30
N VAL A 304 -10.50 -6.50 21.03
CA VAL A 304 -9.11 -6.19 21.38
C VAL A 304 -9.02 -6.02 22.89
N THR A 305 -8.20 -6.83 23.55
CA THR A 305 -8.00 -6.79 25.00
C THR A 305 -6.82 -5.92 25.40
N THR A 306 -5.83 -5.80 24.51
CA THR A 306 -4.62 -4.99 24.75
C THR A 306 -4.13 -4.39 23.44
N PHE A 307 -3.84 -3.09 23.46
CA PHE A 307 -3.03 -2.41 22.45
C PHE A 307 -2.16 -1.39 23.17
N GLU A 308 -0.90 -1.72 23.37
CA GLU A 308 0.09 -0.86 24.02
C GLU A 308 1.14 -0.39 23.02
N LEU A 309 1.63 0.83 23.22
CA LEU A 309 2.76 1.39 22.50
C LEU A 309 3.75 1.95 23.51
N ARG A 310 5.02 1.56 23.42
CA ARG A 310 6.08 1.98 24.35
C ARG A 310 7.27 2.52 23.58
N ALA A 311 7.83 3.63 24.04
CA ALA A 311 9.12 4.14 23.57
C ALA A 311 10.27 3.23 24.06
N SER A 312 11.48 3.41 23.51
CA SER A 312 12.68 2.68 23.91
C SER A 312 13.07 2.93 25.38
N SER A 313 12.68 4.08 25.93
CA SER A 313 12.79 4.41 27.36
C SER A 313 11.85 3.60 28.27
N GLY A 314 10.93 2.80 27.70
CA GLY A 314 9.87 2.08 28.42
C GLY A 314 8.61 2.92 28.68
N THR A 315 8.63 4.21 28.33
CA THR A 315 7.50 5.13 28.49
C THR A 315 6.30 4.69 27.65
N SER A 316 5.13 4.52 28.29
CA SER A 316 3.89 4.18 27.60
C SER A 316 3.32 5.40 26.88
N ILE A 317 2.97 5.22 25.61
CA ILE A 317 2.34 6.23 24.77
C ILE A 317 0.82 6.06 24.86
N ARG A 318 0.11 7.14 25.21
CA ARG A 318 -1.35 7.15 25.24
C ARG A 318 -1.91 7.25 23.82
N GLY A 319 -3.07 6.64 23.57
CA GLY A 319 -3.71 6.68 22.27
C GLY A 319 -5.18 6.30 22.30
N HIS A 320 -5.79 6.29 21.12
CA HIS A 320 -7.17 5.92 20.89
C HIS A 320 -7.22 4.59 20.13
N LEU A 321 -8.02 3.66 20.62
CA LEU A 321 -8.26 2.37 19.98
C LEU A 321 -9.59 2.40 19.21
N SER A 322 -9.56 1.92 17.97
CA SER A 322 -10.75 1.61 17.17
C SER A 322 -10.61 0.20 16.62
N SER A 323 -11.65 -0.62 16.71
CA SER A 323 -11.65 -1.98 16.14
C SER A 323 -13.01 -2.29 15.52
N PRO A 324 -13.20 -3.36 14.73
CA PRO A 324 -14.53 -3.66 14.21
C PRO A 324 -15.51 -4.07 15.33
N ALA A 325 -15.03 -4.66 16.43
CA ALA A 325 -15.83 -4.96 17.62
C ALA A 325 -16.21 -3.70 18.43
N GLN A 326 -15.39 -2.64 18.34
CA GLN A 326 -15.61 -1.37 19.02
C GLN A 326 -15.17 -0.23 18.10
N PRO A 327 -15.97 0.10 17.07
CA PRO A 327 -15.59 1.11 16.09
C PRO A 327 -15.68 2.49 16.71
N ALA A 328 -14.63 3.30 16.55
CA ALA A 328 -14.63 4.69 16.98
C ALA A 328 -15.66 5.54 16.22
N ASN A 329 -16.01 5.12 15.00
CA ASN A 329 -17.00 5.78 14.17
C ASN A 329 -18.08 4.81 13.69
N PRO A 330 -19.37 5.05 13.99
CA PRO A 330 -20.45 4.15 13.59
C PRO A 330 -20.68 4.10 12.07
N LEU A 331 -20.19 5.09 11.31
CA LEU A 331 -20.26 5.07 9.84
C LEU A 331 -19.30 4.03 9.22
N PHE A 332 -18.31 3.58 9.98
CA PHE A 332 -17.32 2.58 9.55
C PHE A 332 -17.33 1.39 10.53
N PRO A 333 -18.46 0.66 10.65
CA PRO A 333 -18.62 -0.37 11.66
C PRO A 333 -17.66 -1.54 11.50
N ARG A 334 -17.15 -1.76 10.29
CA ARG A 334 -16.14 -2.79 10.00
C ARG A 334 -14.70 -2.30 10.17
N ASN A 335 -14.49 -1.00 10.37
CA ASN A 335 -13.16 -0.39 10.52
C ASN A 335 -12.16 -0.87 9.43
N VAL A 336 -12.67 -1.06 8.19
CA VAL A 336 -11.96 -1.67 7.04
C VAL A 336 -11.22 -2.99 7.35
N GLY A 337 -11.74 -3.78 8.29
CA GLY A 337 -11.17 -5.05 8.71
C GLY A 337 -9.96 -4.94 9.65
N CYS A 338 -9.67 -3.74 10.15
CA CYS A 338 -8.48 -3.45 10.96
C CYS A 338 -8.83 -3.05 12.39
N ALA A 339 -7.91 -3.29 13.33
CA ALA A 339 -7.81 -2.53 14.56
C ALA A 339 -6.79 -1.39 14.38
N PHE A 340 -7.11 -0.20 14.90
CA PHE A 340 -6.25 0.98 14.87
C PHE A 340 -5.88 1.41 16.27
N PHE A 341 -4.61 1.77 16.46
CA PHE A 341 -4.17 2.54 17.61
C PHE A 341 -3.60 3.87 17.14
N ILE A 342 -4.21 4.98 17.57
CA ILE A 342 -3.83 6.32 17.15
C ILE A 342 -3.25 7.05 18.35
N PRO A 343 -1.92 7.28 18.41
CA PRO A 343 -1.30 7.98 19.53
C PRO A 343 -1.90 9.37 19.73
N SER A 344 -2.11 9.76 20.99
CA SER A 344 -2.81 11.01 21.35
C SER A 344 -2.01 12.27 20.97
N THR A 345 -0.72 12.13 20.69
CA THR A 345 0.23 13.18 20.29
C THR A 345 1.14 12.65 19.18
N ARG A 346 1.76 13.56 18.42
CA ARG A 346 2.88 13.24 17.51
C ARG A 346 3.91 12.37 18.23
N LEU A 347 4.46 11.38 17.51
CA LEU A 347 5.59 10.58 17.99
C LEU A 347 6.91 11.38 17.87
N GLU A 348 7.91 10.99 18.65
CA GLU A 348 9.25 11.59 18.57
C GLU A 348 9.98 11.08 17.32
N ASP A 349 10.84 11.90 16.72
CA ASP A 349 11.56 11.52 15.50
C ASP A 349 12.81 10.69 15.81
N GLY A 350 13.08 9.68 15.00
CA GLY A 350 14.22 8.77 15.21
C GLY A 350 14.04 7.80 16.37
N GLU A 351 12.92 7.90 17.10
CA GLU A 351 12.63 7.06 18.26
C GLU A 351 12.18 5.65 17.82
N THR A 352 12.60 4.64 18.58
CA THR A 352 12.13 3.26 18.39
C THR A 352 10.97 2.99 19.33
N TYR A 353 9.85 2.56 18.76
CA TYR A 353 8.67 2.15 19.50
C TYR A 353 8.47 0.65 19.42
N THR A 354 7.96 0.07 20.50
CA THR A 354 7.48 -1.32 20.58
C THR A 354 5.97 -1.32 20.79
N ALA A 355 5.24 -2.01 19.93
CA ALA A 355 3.81 -2.19 20.02
C ALA A 355 3.47 -3.62 20.45
N THR A 356 2.44 -3.75 21.29
CA THR A 356 1.91 -5.03 21.76
C THR A 356 0.41 -5.08 21.49
N PHE A 357 -0.07 -6.11 20.80
CA PHE A 357 -1.47 -6.30 20.45
C PHE A 357 -1.98 -7.69 20.89
N GLN A 358 -3.13 -7.72 21.55
CA GLN A 358 -3.83 -8.93 21.97
C GLN A 358 -5.34 -8.77 21.77
N MET A 359 -6.00 -9.84 21.38
CA MET A 359 -7.46 -9.92 21.31
C MET A 359 -7.98 -11.27 21.80
N ASP A 360 -9.29 -11.35 22.03
CA ASP A 360 -9.96 -12.58 22.44
C ASP A 360 -9.65 -13.72 21.44
N GLY A 361 -9.24 -14.88 21.98
CA GLY A 361 -8.91 -16.08 21.19
C GLY A 361 -7.45 -16.21 20.74
N MET A 362 -6.61 -15.19 20.95
CA MET A 362 -5.16 -15.31 20.74
C MET A 362 -4.49 -16.03 21.93
N THR A 363 -3.55 -16.94 21.65
CA THR A 363 -2.75 -17.61 22.67
C THR A 363 -1.57 -16.78 23.15
N GLU A 364 -1.01 -15.93 22.28
CA GLU A 364 0.13 -15.06 22.54
C GLU A 364 -0.07 -13.70 21.86
N PRO A 365 0.44 -12.60 22.44
CA PRO A 365 0.34 -11.28 21.85
C PRO A 365 1.25 -11.12 20.64
N LEU A 366 0.82 -10.30 19.68
CA LEU A 366 1.73 -9.78 18.65
C LEU A 366 2.59 -8.70 19.27
N VAL A 367 3.90 -8.81 19.13
CA VAL A 367 4.87 -7.80 19.58
C VAL A 367 5.76 -7.43 18.41
N TRP A 368 5.89 -6.15 18.12
CA TRP A 368 6.74 -5.66 17.04
C TRP A 368 7.31 -4.28 17.34
N SER A 369 8.38 -3.91 16.63
CA SER A 369 9.09 -2.67 16.78
C SER A 369 9.20 -1.89 15.47
N PHE A 370 9.28 -0.57 15.55
CA PHE A 370 9.55 0.29 14.40
C PHE A 370 10.23 1.59 14.83
N GLN A 371 10.91 2.23 13.89
CA GLN A 371 11.56 3.53 14.10
C GLN A 371 10.89 4.62 13.28
N THR A 372 10.53 5.71 13.96
CA THR A 372 9.95 6.90 13.33
C THR A 372 11.02 7.77 12.68
N TRP A 373 10.62 8.60 11.72
CA TRP A 373 11.47 9.63 11.13
C TRP A 373 10.61 10.75 10.55
N ASP A 374 11.10 11.98 10.65
CA ASP A 374 10.43 13.11 10.00
C ASP A 374 10.73 13.08 8.49
N TRP A 375 9.71 12.70 7.72
CA TRP A 375 9.80 12.63 6.28
C TRP A 375 9.69 14.02 5.62
N GLU A 376 9.07 15.00 6.29
CA GLU A 376 8.86 16.34 5.72
C GLU A 376 10.18 17.13 5.64
N LEU A 377 11.18 16.77 6.45
CA LEU A 377 12.50 17.43 6.47
C LEU A 377 13.41 17.07 5.29
N LYS A 378 13.13 16.01 4.52
CA LYS A 378 13.93 15.62 3.33
C LYS A 378 13.30 15.99 1.99
N ALA A 379 12.00 16.28 1.97
CA ALA A 379 11.29 16.69 0.76
C ALA A 379 11.40 18.21 0.48
N ARG A 380 12.04 18.96 1.39
CA ARG A 380 12.47 20.35 1.22
C ARG A 380 13.97 20.38 0.96
#